data_AF-A0A8S9RGI9-F1
#
_entry.id   AF-A0A8S9RGI9-F1
#
_cell.length_a   1.000
_cell.length_b   1.000
_cell.length_c   1.000
_cell.angle_alpha   90.00
_cell.angle_beta   90.00
_cell.angle_gamma   90.00
#
_symmetry.space_group_name_H-M   'P 1'
#
loop_
_entity.id
_entity.type
_entity.pdbx_description
1 polymer ?
#
loop_
_entity_poly.entity_id
_entity_poly.type
_entity_poly.pdbx_seq_one_letter_code
_entity_poly.pdbx_strand_id
1 'polypeptide(L)'
;MVSGASSGSNQPGYSRVRVISCIETEPSSVLEDEQIPGGTKLLEKLQGKVSIEESVMIAASEAVRAAMSSLLMKKQYSEEREFRKRSRNDKKITN
;
A
#
# COMPACT_ATOMS: atom_id res chain seq x y z
N MET A 1 -2.33 7.23 -16.95
CA MET A 1 -2.15 6.01 -16.12
C MET A 1 -2.23 6.46 -14.68
N VAL A 2 -3.29 6.11 -13.96
CA VAL A 2 -3.46 6.50 -12.55
C VAL A 2 -2.86 5.37 -11.71
N SER A 3 -1.80 5.64 -10.97
CA SER A 3 -1.26 4.71 -9.97
C SER A 3 -1.96 5.00 -8.66
N GLY A 4 -2.93 4.17 -8.31
CA GLY A 4 -3.54 4.21 -6.98
C GLY A 4 -2.51 3.79 -5.94
N ALA A 5 -2.19 4.69 -5.01
CA ALA A 5 -1.42 4.35 -3.83
C ALA A 5 -2.36 3.67 -2.83
N SER A 6 -2.31 2.34 -2.76
CA SER A 6 -2.94 1.60 -1.68
C SER A 6 -1.95 1.55 -0.52
N SER A 7 -2.21 2.30 0.55
CA SER A 7 -1.53 2.08 1.83
C SER A 7 -1.88 0.68 2.31
N GLY A 8 -0.93 -0.25 2.23
CA GLY A 8 -1.08 -1.57 2.82
C GLY A 8 -1.30 -1.42 4.32
N SER A 9 -2.33 -2.09 4.87
CA SER A 9 -2.54 -2.12 6.30
C SER A 9 -1.37 -2.88 6.95
N ASN A 10 -0.68 -2.26 7.91
CA ASN A 10 0.35 -2.92 8.72
C ASN A 10 -0.23 -3.96 9.70
N GLN A 11 -1.52 -4.29 9.58
CA GLN A 11 -2.13 -5.31 10.40
C GLN A 11 -1.78 -6.69 9.85
N PRO A 12 -1.30 -7.60 10.70
CA PRO A 12 -1.12 -8.99 10.31
C PRO A 12 -2.46 -9.54 9.79
N GLY A 13 -2.40 -10.24 8.66
CA GLY A 13 -3.56 -10.80 7.96
C GLY A 13 -4.15 -12.01 8.67
N TYR A 14 -4.61 -11.84 9.91
CA TYR A 14 -5.27 -12.90 10.65
C TYR A 14 -6.72 -13.07 10.18
N SER A 15 -7.12 -14.31 9.90
CA SER A 15 -8.49 -14.68 9.54
C SER A 15 -9.38 -14.73 10.78
N ARG A 16 -10.60 -14.20 10.71
CA ARG A 16 -11.53 -14.17 11.86
C ARG A 16 -12.85 -14.85 11.49
N VAL A 17 -13.33 -15.75 12.34
CA VAL A 17 -14.66 -16.34 12.24
C VAL A 17 -15.41 -15.93 13.51
N ARG A 18 -16.51 -15.18 13.35
CA ARG A 18 -17.39 -14.77 14.45
C ARG A 18 -18.74 -15.46 14.25
N VAL A 19 -19.18 -16.23 15.24
CA VAL A 19 -20.51 -16.85 15.25
C VAL A 19 -21.41 -16.01 16.15
N ILE A 20 -22.45 -15.42 15.58
CA ILE A 20 -23.43 -14.61 16.31
C ILE A 20 -24.76 -15.37 16.30
N SER A 21 -25.26 -15.72 17.48
CA SER A 21 -26.59 -16.30 17.63
C SER A 21 -27.64 -15.19 17.56
N CYS A 22 -28.67 -15.36 16.73
CA CYS A 22 -29.71 -14.36 16.49
C CYS A 22 -30.91 -14.51 17.45
N ILE A 23 -30.70 -15.12 18.62
CA ILE A 23 -31.80 -15.55 19.51
C ILE A 23 -32.18 -14.49 20.55
N GLU A 24 -31.35 -13.46 20.77
CA GLU A 24 -31.62 -12.44 21.79
C GLU A 24 -31.80 -11.04 21.18
N THR A 25 -32.79 -10.34 21.71
CA THR A 25 -33.25 -8.99 21.34
C THR A 25 -32.25 -7.88 21.66
N GLU A 26 -31.17 -8.19 22.39
CA GLU A 26 -30.13 -7.26 22.82
C GLU A 26 -28.91 -7.30 21.87
N PRO A 27 -28.27 -6.15 21.58
CA PRO A 27 -27.09 -6.13 20.73
C PRO A 27 -25.94 -6.86 21.43
N SER A 28 -25.62 -8.06 20.96
CA SER A 28 -24.44 -8.80 21.43
C SER A 28 -23.20 -7.93 21.22
N SER A 29 -22.51 -7.57 22.30
CA SER A 29 -21.30 -6.76 22.24
C SER A 29 -20.17 -7.59 21.63
N VAL A 30 -19.86 -7.33 20.37
CA VAL A 30 -18.76 -7.97 19.68
C VAL A 30 -17.47 -7.30 20.14
N LEU A 31 -16.65 -8.03 20.89
CA LEU A 31 -15.35 -7.55 21.33
C LEU A 31 -14.33 -7.65 20.20
N GLU A 32 -13.52 -6.60 20.08
CA GLU A 32 -12.37 -6.59 19.18
C GLU A 32 -11.16 -7.29 19.80
N ASP A 33 -10.23 -7.75 18.96
CA ASP A 33 -9.06 -8.53 19.41
C ASP A 33 -8.17 -7.74 20.39
N GLU A 34 -8.14 -6.41 20.25
CA GLU A 34 -7.46 -5.45 21.13
C GLU A 34 -8.13 -5.33 22.51
N GLN A 35 -9.44 -5.59 22.57
CA GLN A 35 -10.23 -5.53 23.80
C GLN A 35 -10.14 -6.85 24.59
N ILE A 36 -9.70 -7.92 23.94
CA ILE A 36 -9.43 -9.21 24.56
C ILE A 36 -7.97 -9.22 25.04
N PRO A 37 -7.70 -9.36 26.35
CA PRO A 37 -6.34 -9.42 26.85
C PRO A 37 -5.53 -10.55 26.17
N GLY A 38 -4.53 -10.16 25.37
CA GLY A 38 -3.72 -11.10 24.61
C GLY A 38 -4.40 -11.72 23.37
N GLY A 39 -5.54 -11.19 22.91
CA GLY A 39 -6.28 -11.70 21.75
C GLY A 39 -5.43 -11.76 20.48
N THR A 40 -4.61 -10.74 20.24
CA THR A 40 -3.66 -10.71 19.12
C THR A 40 -2.61 -11.83 19.18
N LYS A 41 -2.05 -12.09 20.37
CA LYS A 41 -1.08 -13.19 20.59
C LYS A 41 -1.74 -14.57 20.44
N LEU A 42 -3.00 -14.70 20.85
CA LEU A 42 -3.77 -15.93 20.69
C LEU A 42 -4.01 -16.23 19.21
N LEU A 43 -4.43 -15.23 18.44
CA LEU A 43 -4.64 -15.36 16.99
C LEU A 43 -3.33 -15.74 16.26
N GLU A 44 -2.22 -15.08 16.61
CA GLU A 44 -0.89 -15.43 16.09
C GLU A 44 -0.51 -16.89 16.37
N LYS A 45 -0.76 -17.37 17.60
CA LYS A 45 -0.47 -18.76 17.98
C LYS A 45 -1.36 -19.77 17.26
N LEU A 46 -2.64 -19.47 17.10
CA LEU A 46 -3.63 -20.36 16.47
C LEU A 46 -3.46 -20.45 14.95
N GLN A 47 -3.15 -19.33 14.30
CA GLN A 47 -3.04 -19.26 12.84
C GLN A 47 -1.60 -19.48 12.36
N GLY A 48 -0.65 -19.48 13.29
CA GLY A 48 0.76 -19.59 12.99
C GLY A 48 1.32 -18.29 12.39
N LYS A 49 2.58 -18.36 11.99
CA LYS A 49 3.24 -17.26 11.31
C LYS A 49 2.83 -17.28 9.85
N VAL A 50 2.29 -16.15 9.37
CA VAL A 50 2.16 -15.90 7.93
C VAL A 50 3.58 -15.72 7.38
N SER A 51 4.13 -16.77 6.79
CA SER A 51 5.38 -16.67 6.04
C SER A 51 5.04 -16.05 4.68
N ILE A 52 5.49 -14.82 4.45
CA ILE A 52 5.46 -14.22 3.12
C ILE A 52 6.55 -14.91 2.32
N GLU A 53 6.16 -15.50 1.18
CA GLU A 53 7.10 -16.17 0.29
C GLU A 53 8.14 -15.16 -0.21
N GLU A 54 9.42 -15.56 -0.25
CA GLU A 54 10.51 -14.71 -0.70
C GLU A 54 10.27 -14.16 -2.12
N SER A 55 9.65 -14.97 -2.98
CA SER A 55 9.26 -14.58 -4.34
C SER A 55 8.33 -13.37 -4.38
N VAL A 56 7.41 -13.24 -3.42
CA VAL A 56 6.47 -12.11 -3.30
C VAL A 56 7.23 -10.84 -2.90
N MET A 57 8.19 -10.96 -1.98
CA MET A 57 9.03 -9.84 -1.58
C MET A 57 9.94 -9.37 -2.73
N ILE A 58 10.53 -10.31 -3.49
CA ILE A 58 11.34 -10.01 -4.67
C ILE A 58 10.49 -9.26 -5.71
N ALA A 59 9.32 -9.80 -6.07
CA ALA A 59 8.42 -9.18 -7.05
C ALA A 59 7.98 -7.76 -6.63
N ALA A 60 7.65 -7.58 -5.35
CA ALA A 60 7.34 -6.25 -4.80
C ALA A 60 8.53 -5.30 -4.89
N SER A 61 9.74 -5.76 -4.56
CA SER A 61 10.96 -4.94 -4.64
C SER A 61 11.29 -4.50 -6.08
N GLU A 62 11.09 -5.39 -7.05
CA GLU A 62 11.29 -5.09 -8.47
C GLU A 62 10.26 -4.10 -9.00
N ALA A 63 8.98 -4.27 -8.62
CA ALA A 63 7.93 -3.34 -8.98
C ALA A 63 8.20 -1.93 -8.43
N VAL A 64 8.63 -1.82 -7.17
CA VAL A 64 9.03 -0.54 -6.55
C VAL A 64 10.22 0.07 -7.29
N ARG A 65 11.26 -0.73 -7.57
CA ARG A 65 12.45 -0.27 -8.32
C ARG A 65 12.06 0.25 -9.71
N ALA A 66 11.23 -0.48 -10.45
CA ALA A 66 10.77 -0.10 -11.77
C ALA A 66 9.93 1.19 -11.75
N ALA A 67 9.03 1.32 -10.77
CA ALA A 67 8.21 2.51 -10.57
C ALA A 67 9.07 3.74 -10.24
N MET A 68 10.02 3.60 -9.31
CA MET A 68 10.94 4.68 -8.94
C MET A 68 11.83 5.10 -10.11
N SER A 69 12.43 4.14 -10.81
CA SER A 69 13.26 4.41 -11.98
C SER A 69 12.45 5.16 -13.06
N SER A 70 11.25 4.69 -13.36
CA SER A 70 10.36 5.35 -14.33
C SER A 70 9.99 6.77 -13.92
N LEU A 71 9.72 7.00 -12.63
CA LEU A 71 9.38 8.32 -12.10
C LEU A 71 10.56 9.31 -12.25
N LEU A 72 11.77 8.87 -11.90
CA LEU A 72 12.98 9.69 -12.01
C LEU A 72 13.30 10.04 -13.47
N MET A 73 13.17 9.08 -14.39
CA MET A 73 13.36 9.33 -15.83
C MET A 73 12.34 10.34 -16.36
N LYS A 74 11.06 10.22 -15.97
CA LYS A 74 10.02 11.18 -16.36
C LYS A 74 10.31 12.58 -15.83
N LYS A 75 10.81 12.70 -14.59
CA LYS A 75 11.20 13.98 -14.00
C LYS A 75 12.31 14.64 -14.81
N GLN A 76 13.40 13.91 -15.06
CA GLN A 76 14.54 14.42 -15.84
C GLN A 76 14.10 14.86 -17.25
N TYR A 77 13.29 14.06 -17.93
CA TYR A 77 12.79 14.39 -19.27
C TYR A 77 11.89 15.63 -19.29
N SER A 78 11.08 15.84 -18.24
CA SER A 78 10.23 17.03 -18.11
C SER A 78 11.05 18.30 -18.00
N GLU A 79 12.06 18.31 -17.12
CA GLU A 79 12.95 19.45 -16.92
C GLU A 79 13.69 19.82 -18.22
N GLU A 80 14.21 18.82 -18.93
CA GLU A 80 14.93 19.04 -20.18
C GLU A 80 14.01 19.55 -21.31
N ARG A 81 12.76 19.05 -21.35
CA ARG A 81 11.73 19.56 -22.28
C ARG A 81 11.40 21.02 -22.00
N GLU A 82 11.25 21.42 -20.73
CA GLU A 82 10.98 22.80 -20.36
C GLU A 82 12.14 23.72 -20.71
N PHE A 83 13.38 23.31 -20.45
CA PHE A 83 14.58 24.06 -20.85
C PHE A 83 14.59 24.31 -22.37
N ARG A 84 14.34 23.25 -23.16
CA ARG A 84 14.23 23.35 -24.62
C ARG A 84 13.12 24.30 -25.07
N LYS A 85 11.98 24.31 -24.35
CA LYS A 85 10.85 25.22 -24.65
C LYS A 85 11.20 26.68 -24.36
N ARG A 86 11.81 26.97 -23.19
CA ARG A 86 12.24 28.32 -22.81
C ARG A 86 13.27 28.88 -23.79
N SER A 87 14.32 28.10 -24.09
CA SER A 87 15.37 28.48 -25.04
C SER A 87 14.83 28.82 -26.45
N ARG A 88 13.73 28.19 -26.89
CA ARG A 88 13.07 28.54 -28.15
C ARG A 88 12.27 29.83 -28.08
N ASN A 89 11.61 30.11 -26.96
CA ASN A 89 10.78 31.30 -26.80
C ASN A 89 11.63 32.57 -26.67
N ASP A 90 12.79 32.50 -26.02
CA ASP A 90 13.71 33.64 -25.90
C ASP A 90 14.17 34.15 -27.28
N LYS A 91 14.27 33.24 -28.27
CA LYS A 91 14.62 33.57 -29.67
C LYS A 91 13.46 34.17 -30.48
N LYS A 92 12.23 34.18 -29.96
CA LYS A 92 11.04 34.69 -30.67
C LYS A 92 10.69 36.13 -30.30
N ILE A 93 11.18 36.64 -29.17
CA ILE A 93 10.85 37.98 -28.65
C ILE A 93 11.81 39.04 -29.22
N THR A 94 12.89 38.63 -29.89
CA THR A 94 13.77 39.52 -30.65
C THR A 94 13.25 39.68 -32.08
N ASN A 95 12.22 40.50 -32.27
CA ASN A 95 11.88 41.17 -33.54
C ASN A 95 10.99 42.38 -33.23
#